data_AF-A0A2I0L8X1-F1
#
_entry.id   AF-A0A2I0L8X1-F1
#
_cell.length_a   1.000
_cell.length_b   1.000
_cell.length_c   1.000
_cell.angle_alpha   90.00
_cell.angle_beta   90.00
_cell.angle_gamma   90.00
#
_symmetry.space_group_name_H-M   'P 1'
#
loop_
_entity.id
_entity.type
_entity.pdbx_description
1 polymer ?
#
loop_
_entity_poly.entity_id
_entity_poly.type
_entity_poly.pdbx_seq_one_letter_code
_entity_poly.pdbx_strand_id
1 'polypeptide(L)'
;MRRRTPRHQPDGSRVLPLLRPISGDNKLSRFNFTGRRHQDMPNRDSCSSKLPASPYSSTSQRRDFAALPYDLLQKIAGSFSHPNLQSASLVCRAWRDALQPLREAMLFLRWGKRFKHGRRGVRQNPAKALDSFLKGAARGSTLAMVDAGLIYWEMGKKDKAIQLYQRAAALGDPAGQCNLGISYLQ
;
A
#
# COMPACT_ATOMS: atom_id res chain seq x y z
N MET A 1 -27.93 -65.97 15.50
CA MET A 1 -28.03 -65.14 14.28
C MET A 1 -28.77 -63.84 14.61
N ARG A 2 -28.09 -62.69 14.53
CA ARG A 2 -28.63 -61.35 14.21
C ARG A 2 -27.46 -60.37 14.22
N ARG A 3 -26.96 -60.04 13.02
CA ARG A 3 -25.89 -59.08 12.77
C ARG A 3 -26.44 -57.67 13.01
N ARG A 4 -25.78 -56.86 13.83
CA ARG A 4 -26.02 -55.41 13.91
C ARG A 4 -24.92 -54.69 13.15
N THR A 5 -25.36 -53.85 12.23
CA THR A 5 -24.58 -53.02 11.31
C THR A 5 -23.86 -51.88 12.05
N PRO A 6 -22.66 -51.46 11.62
CA PRO A 6 -22.04 -50.24 12.11
C PRO A 6 -22.57 -49.01 11.35
N ARG A 7 -22.87 -47.94 12.10
CA ARG A 7 -23.23 -46.62 11.55
C ARG A 7 -21.97 -45.92 11.03
N HIS A 8 -22.04 -45.49 9.77
CA HIS A 8 -21.11 -44.60 9.11
C HIS A 8 -21.29 -43.17 9.66
N GLN A 9 -20.23 -42.55 10.17
CA GLN A 9 -20.12 -41.09 10.28
C GLN A 9 -19.13 -40.60 9.20
N PRO A 10 -19.36 -39.44 8.56
CA PRO A 10 -18.37 -38.80 7.71
C PRO A 10 -17.68 -37.67 8.49
N ASP A 11 -16.43 -37.88 8.90
CA ASP A 11 -15.60 -36.78 9.41
C ASP A 11 -14.88 -36.11 8.24
N GLY A 12 -15.39 -34.94 7.88
CA GLY A 12 -14.78 -34.02 6.95
C GLY A 12 -13.61 -33.26 7.58
N SER A 13 -12.88 -32.56 6.70
CA SER A 13 -11.87 -31.54 6.99
C SER A 13 -10.54 -32.02 7.59
N ARG A 14 -9.67 -32.50 6.69
CA ARG A 14 -8.22 -32.30 6.77
C ARG A 14 -7.92 -30.80 6.88
N VAL A 15 -7.53 -30.35 8.06
CA VAL A 15 -7.02 -28.99 8.29
C VAL A 15 -5.55 -28.94 7.88
N LEU A 16 -5.24 -28.12 6.87
CA LEU A 16 -3.86 -27.78 6.48
C LEU A 16 -3.20 -26.93 7.58
N PRO A 17 -1.93 -27.17 7.96
CA PRO A 17 -1.26 -26.35 8.95
C PRO A 17 -0.93 -24.97 8.38
N LEU A 18 -1.51 -23.94 9.00
CA LEU A 18 -1.26 -22.53 8.72
C LEU A 18 0.20 -22.16 9.00
N LEU A 19 0.83 -21.51 8.01
CA LEU A 19 2.14 -20.88 8.12
C LEU A 19 2.17 -19.88 9.28
N ARG A 20 3.16 -20.03 10.16
CA ARG A 20 3.50 -19.05 11.20
C ARG A 20 4.06 -17.78 10.57
N PRO A 21 3.71 -16.56 11.04
CA PRO A 21 4.38 -15.34 10.63
C PRO A 21 5.74 -15.20 11.33
N ILE A 22 6.75 -14.83 10.54
CA ILE A 22 8.11 -14.55 10.96
C ILE A 22 8.12 -13.21 11.73
N SER A 23 8.50 -13.27 13.00
CA SER A 23 8.75 -12.10 13.83
C SER A 23 10.00 -11.38 13.32
N GLY A 24 9.85 -10.11 12.92
CA GLY A 24 10.94 -9.26 12.46
C GLY A 24 10.96 -7.97 13.24
N ASP A 25 11.85 -7.89 14.23
CA ASP A 25 12.13 -6.71 15.03
C ASP A 25 12.60 -5.54 14.15
N ASN A 26 11.88 -4.42 14.18
CA ASN A 26 12.29 -3.18 13.52
C ASN A 26 12.25 -2.02 14.54
N LYS A 27 13.40 -1.77 15.18
CA LYS A 27 13.69 -0.54 15.92
C LYS A 27 13.80 0.62 14.93
N LEU A 28 12.76 1.44 14.84
CA LEU A 28 12.78 2.73 14.13
C LEU A 28 13.10 3.85 15.14
N SER A 29 14.34 4.34 15.08
CA SER A 29 14.78 5.55 15.76
C SER A 29 14.10 6.80 15.16
N ARG A 30 13.40 7.54 16.02
CA ARG A 30 12.82 8.86 15.75
C ARG A 30 13.91 9.90 15.47
N PHE A 31 13.74 10.70 14.41
CA PHE A 31 14.45 11.97 14.26
C PHE A 31 13.41 13.10 14.28
N ASN A 32 13.49 13.94 15.33
CA ASN A 32 12.77 15.20 15.47
C ASN A 32 13.65 16.32 14.90
N PHE A 33 13.07 17.25 14.14
CA PHE A 33 13.68 18.54 13.87
C PHE A 33 12.74 19.67 14.31
N THR A 34 13.20 20.41 15.30
CA THR A 34 12.57 21.59 15.88
C THR A 34 13.16 22.86 15.29
N GLY A 35 12.29 23.81 14.94
CA GLY A 35 12.52 25.26 15.14
C GLY A 35 13.13 26.07 13.99
N ARG A 36 12.37 27.05 13.49
CA ARG A 36 12.58 28.49 13.79
C ARG A 36 11.50 29.36 13.15
N ARG A 37 10.98 30.31 13.95
CA ARG A 37 10.14 31.45 13.56
C ARG A 37 11.03 32.59 13.09
N HIS A 38 10.55 33.41 12.15
CA HIS A 38 10.72 34.87 12.14
C HIS A 38 9.64 35.52 11.28
N GLN A 39 8.96 36.53 11.84
CA GLN A 39 8.03 37.45 11.19
C GLN A 39 8.79 38.73 10.78
N ASP A 40 8.44 39.35 9.64
CA ASP A 40 7.90 40.73 9.52
C ASP A 40 8.10 41.40 8.13
N MET A 41 6.96 41.60 7.43
CA MET A 41 6.45 42.78 6.66
C MET A 41 7.24 43.41 5.47
N PRO A 42 6.63 44.23 4.55
CA PRO A 42 5.21 44.56 4.32
C PRO A 42 4.68 44.45 2.85
N ASN A 43 3.35 44.64 2.80
CA ASN A 43 2.36 44.92 1.75
C ASN A 43 2.81 45.56 0.40
N ARG A 44 2.28 45.02 -0.71
CA ARG A 44 2.08 45.74 -1.98
C ARG A 44 0.74 45.34 -2.59
N ASP A 45 -0.15 46.32 -2.66
CA ASP A 45 -1.45 46.25 -3.31
C ASP A 45 -1.30 45.95 -4.81
N SER A 46 -2.07 45.00 -5.33
CA SER A 46 -2.41 44.90 -6.75
C SER A 46 -3.67 44.05 -6.90
N CYS A 47 -4.82 44.71 -6.99
CA CYS A 47 -6.05 44.12 -7.50
C CYS A 47 -5.85 43.69 -8.96
N SER A 48 -6.10 42.42 -9.27
CA SER A 48 -6.53 42.00 -10.60
C SER A 48 -7.50 40.84 -10.49
N SER A 49 -8.75 41.17 -10.80
CA SER A 49 -9.76 40.37 -11.48
C SER A 49 -9.70 38.84 -11.27
N LYS A 50 -10.63 38.39 -10.44
CA LYS A 50 -11.14 37.01 -10.40
C LYS A 50 -11.49 36.53 -11.81
N LEU A 51 -10.76 35.54 -12.30
CA LEU A 51 -11.24 34.61 -13.32
C LEU A 51 -11.75 33.36 -12.59
N PRO A 52 -12.95 32.84 -12.88
CA PRO A 52 -13.43 31.63 -12.23
C PRO A 52 -12.60 30.45 -12.73
N ALA A 53 -11.79 29.87 -11.85
CA ALA A 53 -11.12 28.62 -12.09
C ALA A 53 -12.17 27.52 -12.30
N SER A 54 -11.99 26.76 -13.39
CA SER A 54 -12.76 25.57 -13.75
C SER A 54 -13.05 24.68 -12.52
N PRO A 55 -14.29 24.17 -12.33
CA PRO A 55 -14.67 23.43 -11.13
C PRO A 55 -14.02 22.04 -11.02
N TYR A 56 -13.18 21.64 -11.97
CA TYR A 56 -12.45 20.37 -11.93
C TYR A 56 -11.05 20.50 -11.31
N SER A 57 -10.95 21.25 -10.22
CA SER A 57 -9.89 21.02 -9.24
C SER A 57 -10.32 19.79 -8.43
N SER A 58 -9.88 18.61 -8.87
CA SER A 58 -9.95 17.37 -8.08
C SER A 58 -9.02 17.51 -6.87
N THR A 59 -9.46 18.32 -5.90
CA THR A 59 -9.04 18.15 -4.53
C THR A 59 -9.44 16.73 -4.18
N SER A 60 -8.47 15.82 -4.16
CA SER A 60 -8.57 14.59 -3.40
C SER A 60 -8.78 15.04 -1.96
N GLN A 61 -10.03 15.35 -1.60
CA GLN A 61 -10.44 15.66 -0.24
C GLN A 61 -10.03 14.45 0.58
N ARG A 62 -8.91 14.59 1.27
CA ARG A 62 -8.49 13.65 2.30
C ARG A 62 -9.56 13.77 3.37
N ARG A 63 -10.62 12.97 3.24
CA ARG A 63 -11.75 12.96 4.17
C ARG A 63 -11.22 12.47 5.50
N ASP A 64 -10.96 13.42 6.40
CA ASP A 64 -10.47 13.13 7.73
C ASP A 64 -11.68 12.80 8.61
N PHE A 65 -12.13 11.55 8.55
CA PHE A 65 -13.27 11.06 9.34
C PHE A 65 -12.99 11.07 10.86
N ALA A 66 -11.75 11.37 11.27
CA ALA A 66 -11.40 11.63 12.66
C ALA A 66 -11.96 12.99 13.16
N ALA A 67 -12.31 13.90 12.26
CA ALA A 67 -12.86 15.22 12.59
C ALA A 67 -14.40 15.27 12.57
N LEU A 68 -15.07 14.12 12.63
CA LEU A 68 -16.53 14.09 12.70
C LEU A 68 -16.98 14.77 14.01
N PRO A 69 -17.94 15.71 13.95
CA PRO A 69 -18.47 16.35 15.15
C PRO A 69 -19.05 15.29 16.09
N TYR A 70 -18.77 15.44 17.38
CA TYR A 70 -19.13 14.47 18.41
C TYR A 70 -20.63 14.13 18.40
N ASP A 71 -21.49 15.12 18.17
CA ASP A 71 -22.94 14.94 18.09
C ASP A 71 -23.37 13.97 16.98
N LEU A 72 -22.65 13.97 15.84
CA LEU A 72 -22.94 13.09 14.73
C LEU A 72 -22.45 11.67 15.04
N LEU A 73 -21.30 11.53 15.70
CA LEU A 73 -20.85 10.25 16.24
C LEU A 73 -21.83 9.70 17.27
N GLN A 74 -22.41 10.55 18.12
CA GLN A 74 -23.36 10.16 19.16
C GLN A 74 -24.72 9.73 18.57
N LYS A 75 -25.20 10.41 17.52
CA LYS A 75 -26.40 9.99 16.76
C LYS A 75 -26.20 8.65 16.06
N ILE A 76 -25.03 8.43 15.45
CA ILE A 76 -24.68 7.15 14.83
C ILE A 76 -24.57 6.07 15.92
N ALA A 77 -23.78 6.32 16.96
CA ALA A 77 -23.54 5.39 18.07
C ALA A 77 -24.80 5.05 18.85
N GLY A 78 -25.75 5.98 18.99
CA GLY A 78 -27.03 5.75 19.66
C GLY A 78 -27.89 4.67 19.01
N SER A 79 -27.64 4.34 17.74
CA SER A 79 -28.28 3.20 17.06
C SER A 79 -27.60 1.86 17.33
N PHE A 80 -26.39 1.86 17.88
CA PHE A 80 -25.61 0.67 18.17
C PHE A 80 -25.70 0.31 19.66
N SER A 81 -25.98 -0.96 19.96
CA SER A 81 -25.71 -1.50 21.29
C SER A 81 -24.20 -1.54 21.55
N HIS A 82 -23.79 -1.49 22.82
CA HIS A 82 -22.37 -1.58 23.22
C HIS A 82 -21.58 -2.72 22.53
N PRO A 83 -22.08 -3.98 22.45
CA PRO A 83 -21.37 -5.05 21.76
C PRO A 83 -21.25 -4.82 20.24
N ASN A 84 -22.23 -4.16 19.61
CA ASN A 84 -22.21 -3.88 18.18
C ASN A 84 -21.15 -2.82 17.85
N LEU A 85 -21.02 -1.77 18.67
CA LEU A 85 -20.01 -0.74 18.50
C LEU A 85 -18.59 -1.30 18.69
N GLN A 86 -18.40 -2.15 19.70
CA GLN A 86 -17.12 -2.81 19.93
C GLN A 86 -16.73 -3.70 18.75
N SER A 87 -17.66 -4.51 18.24
CA SER A 87 -17.45 -5.36 17.06
C SER A 87 -17.05 -4.54 15.83
N ALA A 88 -17.75 -3.43 15.55
CA ALA A 88 -17.41 -2.52 14.46
C ALA A 88 -15.99 -1.95 14.61
N SER A 89 -15.61 -1.52 15.82
CA SER A 89 -14.26 -1.00 16.09
C SER A 89 -13.16 -2.04 15.86
N LEU A 90 -13.41 -3.30 16.24
CA LEU A 90 -12.49 -4.41 16.06
C LEU A 90 -12.31 -4.76 14.59
N VAL A 91 -13.39 -4.77 13.80
CA VAL A 91 -13.33 -4.96 12.36
C VAL A 91 -12.49 -3.86 11.72
N CYS A 92 -12.73 -2.59 12.05
CA CYS A 92 -11.93 -1.47 11.54
C CYS A 92 -10.44 -1.61 11.88
N ARG A 93 -10.12 -2.02 13.11
CA ARG A 93 -8.73 -2.27 13.53
C ARG A 93 -8.12 -3.44 12.77
N ALA A 94 -8.82 -4.57 12.67
CA ALA A 94 -8.35 -5.76 11.97
C ALA A 94 -8.09 -5.46 10.49
N TRP A 95 -8.98 -4.73 9.82
CA TRP A 95 -8.80 -4.28 8.43
C TRP A 95 -7.61 -3.34 8.29
N ARG A 96 -7.45 -2.39 9.22
CA ARG A 96 -6.29 -1.50 9.22
C ARG A 96 -5.00 -2.32 9.32
N ASP A 97 -4.95 -3.28 10.21
CA ASP A 97 -3.73 -4.05 10.47
C ASP A 97 -3.46 -5.01 9.28
N ALA A 98 -4.49 -5.64 8.72
CA ALA A 98 -4.39 -6.49 7.51
C ALA A 98 -3.89 -5.72 6.27
N LEU A 99 -4.28 -4.46 6.10
CA LEU A 99 -3.85 -3.62 4.97
C LEU A 99 -2.48 -2.95 5.18
N GLN A 100 -1.82 -3.18 6.33
CA GLN A 100 -0.51 -2.60 6.61
C GLN A 100 0.55 -2.92 5.53
N PRO A 101 0.75 -4.19 5.10
CA PRO A 101 1.76 -4.51 4.10
C PRO A 101 1.52 -3.79 2.77
N LEU A 102 0.27 -3.66 2.34
CA LEU A 102 -0.08 -2.94 1.10
C LEU A 102 0.27 -1.46 1.19
N ARG A 103 0.00 -0.82 2.33
CA ARG A 103 0.38 0.58 2.55
C ARG A 103 1.89 0.77 2.55
N GLU A 104 2.62 -0.12 3.21
CA GLU A 104 4.08 -0.12 3.17
C GLU A 104 4.60 -0.32 1.74
N ALA A 105 4.01 -1.25 0.98
CA ALA A 105 4.37 -1.50 -0.41
C ALA A 105 4.23 -0.22 -1.27
N MET A 106 3.17 0.54 -1.06
CA MET A 106 2.94 1.82 -1.74
C MET A 106 3.95 2.91 -1.35
N LEU A 107 4.42 2.92 -0.10
CA LEU A 107 5.50 3.83 0.32
C LEU A 107 6.81 3.50 -0.38
N PHE A 108 7.17 2.21 -0.43
CA PHE A 108 8.34 1.73 -1.13
C PHE A 108 8.30 2.03 -2.64
N LEU A 109 7.15 1.81 -3.29
CA LEU A 109 6.94 2.20 -4.69
C LEU A 109 7.18 3.70 -4.90
N ARG A 110 6.64 4.56 -4.02
CA ARG A 110 6.83 6.02 -4.09
C ARG A 110 8.27 6.44 -3.84
N TRP A 111 9.00 5.77 -2.95
CA TRP A 111 10.43 6.02 -2.75
C TRP A 111 11.26 5.56 -3.94
N GLY A 112 10.98 4.37 -4.46
CA GLY A 112 11.65 3.84 -5.65
C GLY A 112 11.52 4.79 -6.84
N LYS A 113 10.30 5.27 -7.13
CA LYS A 113 10.07 6.26 -8.20
C LYS A 113 10.81 7.58 -7.96
N ARG A 114 10.92 8.04 -6.71
CA ARG A 114 11.70 9.24 -6.37
C ARG A 114 13.19 9.04 -6.65
N PHE A 115 13.77 7.91 -6.27
CA PHE A 115 15.17 7.59 -6.56
C PHE A 115 15.42 7.32 -8.04
N LYS A 116 14.47 6.71 -8.77
CA LYS A 116 14.59 6.45 -10.21
C LYS A 116 14.62 7.75 -11.01
N HIS A 117 13.73 8.70 -10.70
CA HIS A 117 13.59 9.93 -11.49
C HIS A 117 14.33 11.15 -10.92
N GLY A 118 14.76 11.10 -9.65
CA GLY A 118 15.45 12.21 -8.99
C GLY A 118 14.55 13.41 -8.68
N ARG A 119 13.40 13.17 -8.05
CA ARG A 119 12.40 14.23 -7.74
C ARG A 119 12.47 14.71 -6.28
N ARG A 120 12.05 15.96 -6.03
CA ARG A 120 11.94 16.60 -4.70
C ARG A 120 13.27 16.67 -3.92
N GLY A 121 14.34 17.10 -4.60
CA GLY A 121 15.66 17.25 -3.97
C GLY A 121 16.43 15.94 -3.76
N VAL A 122 15.94 14.82 -4.29
CA VAL A 122 16.63 13.53 -4.27
C VAL A 122 17.38 13.34 -5.59
N ARG A 123 18.68 13.06 -5.54
CA ARG A 123 19.46 12.72 -6.75
C ARG A 123 19.06 11.34 -7.28
N GLN A 124 19.11 11.16 -8.59
CA GLN A 124 18.88 9.86 -9.22
C GLN A 124 19.85 8.80 -8.68
N ASN A 125 19.31 7.66 -8.28
CA ASN A 125 20.09 6.53 -7.78
C ASN A 125 19.37 5.21 -8.09
N PRO A 126 19.75 4.50 -9.17
CA PRO A 126 19.06 3.28 -9.60
C PRO A 126 19.20 2.14 -8.59
N ALA A 127 20.31 2.06 -7.83
CA ALA A 127 20.49 1.04 -6.81
C ALA A 127 19.52 1.21 -5.63
N LYS A 128 19.35 2.45 -5.14
CA LYS A 128 18.34 2.75 -4.10
C LYS A 128 16.92 2.60 -4.60
N ALA A 129 16.68 2.91 -5.88
CA ALA A 129 15.40 2.67 -6.52
C ALA A 129 15.06 1.17 -6.54
N LEU A 130 16.01 0.35 -6.98
CA LEU A 130 15.87 -1.11 -7.02
C LEU A 130 15.60 -1.69 -5.64
N ASP A 131 16.38 -1.33 -4.62
CA ASP A 131 16.17 -1.78 -3.24
C ASP A 131 14.76 -1.42 -2.73
N SER A 132 14.31 -0.18 -3.01
CA SER A 132 12.96 0.26 -2.66
C SER A 132 11.90 -0.58 -3.38
N PHE A 133 12.04 -0.80 -4.69
CA PHE A 133 11.08 -1.59 -5.45
C PHE A 133 11.05 -3.05 -5.00
N LEU A 134 12.19 -3.66 -4.68
CA LEU A 134 12.24 -5.02 -4.13
C LEU A 134 11.54 -5.13 -2.77
N LYS A 135 11.69 -4.14 -1.89
CA LYS A 135 10.95 -4.06 -0.61
C LYS A 135 9.43 -3.91 -0.82
N GLY A 136 9.01 -3.22 -1.88
CA GLY A 136 7.61 -3.12 -2.28
C GLY A 136 7.07 -4.43 -2.88
N ALA A 137 7.86 -5.08 -3.74
CA ALA A 137 7.55 -6.36 -4.35
C ALA A 137 7.39 -7.48 -3.30
N ALA A 138 8.25 -7.49 -2.28
CA ALA A 138 8.15 -8.42 -1.15
C ALA A 138 6.82 -8.29 -0.37
N ARG A 139 6.17 -7.13 -0.44
CA ARG A 139 4.86 -6.84 0.17
C ARG A 139 3.68 -7.00 -0.80
N GLY A 140 3.94 -7.58 -1.98
CA GLY A 140 2.90 -7.90 -2.96
C GLY A 140 2.55 -6.77 -3.93
N SER A 141 3.32 -5.67 -3.98
CA SER A 141 3.07 -4.63 -5.00
C SER A 141 3.54 -5.11 -6.38
N THR A 142 2.60 -5.40 -7.26
CA THR A 142 2.86 -5.77 -8.67
C THR A 142 3.54 -4.64 -9.43
N LEU A 143 3.12 -3.40 -9.20
CA LEU A 143 3.77 -2.21 -9.76
C LEU A 143 5.25 -2.13 -9.38
N ALA A 144 5.59 -2.46 -8.13
CA ALA A 144 6.98 -2.48 -7.68
C ALA A 144 7.76 -3.64 -8.30
N MET A 145 7.13 -4.81 -8.53
CA MET A 145 7.76 -5.91 -9.27
C MET A 145 8.09 -5.48 -10.70
N VAL A 146 7.16 -4.82 -11.38
CA VAL A 146 7.36 -4.31 -12.75
C VAL A 146 8.48 -3.27 -12.78
N ASP A 147 8.47 -2.29 -11.88
CA ASP A 147 9.50 -1.25 -11.82
C ASP A 147 10.89 -1.82 -11.47
N ALA A 148 10.97 -2.84 -10.59
CA ALA A 148 12.22 -3.56 -10.31
C ALA A 148 12.69 -4.39 -11.51
N GLY A 149 11.76 -5.05 -12.22
CA GLY A 149 12.05 -5.79 -13.44
C GLY A 149 12.65 -4.91 -14.52
N LEU A 150 12.12 -3.69 -14.70
CA LEU A 150 12.66 -2.72 -15.65
C LEU A 150 14.11 -2.34 -15.31
N ILE A 151 14.42 -2.11 -14.03
CA ILE A 151 15.81 -1.83 -13.63
C ILE A 151 16.71 -3.03 -13.90
N TYR A 152 16.28 -4.25 -13.58
CA TYR A 152 17.09 -5.44 -13.90
C TYR A 152 17.29 -5.63 -15.39
N TRP A 153 16.29 -5.31 -16.20
CA TRP A 153 16.37 -5.34 -17.65
C TRP A 153 17.43 -4.36 -18.17
N GLU A 154 17.39 -3.10 -17.71
CA GLU A 154 18.37 -2.06 -18.02
C GLU A 154 19.80 -2.45 -17.58
N MET A 155 19.94 -3.24 -16.51
CA MET A 155 21.22 -3.78 -16.03
C MET A 155 21.70 -5.02 -16.79
N GLY A 156 20.98 -5.49 -17.81
CA GLY A 156 21.29 -6.72 -18.56
C GLY A 156 20.98 -8.02 -17.81
N LYS A 157 20.32 -7.97 -16.65
CA LYS A 157 19.95 -9.14 -15.84
C LYS A 157 18.56 -9.63 -16.23
N LYS A 158 18.39 -10.01 -17.51
CA LYS A 158 17.10 -10.39 -18.11
C LYS A 158 16.35 -11.47 -17.33
N ASP A 159 17.04 -12.50 -16.85
CA ASP A 159 16.40 -13.60 -16.10
C ASP A 159 15.66 -13.11 -14.85
N LYS A 160 16.26 -12.16 -14.11
CA LYS A 160 15.65 -11.57 -12.91
C LYS A 160 14.46 -10.68 -13.26
N ALA A 161 14.54 -9.97 -14.38
CA ALA A 161 13.43 -9.17 -14.87
C ALA A 161 12.23 -10.05 -15.25
N ILE A 162 12.47 -11.13 -16.02
CA ILE A 162 11.45 -12.09 -16.45
C ILE A 162 10.76 -12.73 -15.23
N GLN A 163 11.51 -13.17 -14.23
CA GLN A 163 10.93 -13.73 -13.00
C GLN A 163 9.99 -12.76 -12.28
N LEU A 164 10.35 -11.47 -12.23
CA LEU A 164 9.50 -10.44 -11.63
C LEU A 164 8.25 -10.15 -12.47
N TYR A 165 8.39 -10.10 -13.79
CA TYR A 165 7.25 -9.93 -14.70
C TYR A 165 6.29 -11.11 -14.65
N GLN A 166 6.80 -12.35 -14.61
CA GLN A 166 5.98 -13.55 -14.40
C GLN A 166 5.18 -13.48 -13.10
N ARG A 167 5.82 -13.08 -12.00
CA ARG A 167 5.14 -12.94 -10.71
C ARG A 167 4.07 -11.84 -10.74
N ALA A 168 4.35 -10.70 -11.37
CA ALA A 168 3.36 -9.64 -11.56
C ALA A 168 2.19 -10.10 -12.44
N ALA A 169 2.47 -10.80 -13.54
CA ALA A 169 1.48 -11.32 -14.46
C ALA A 169 0.57 -12.38 -13.82
N ALA A 170 1.14 -13.26 -12.98
CA ALA A 170 0.39 -14.25 -12.21
C ALA A 170 -0.58 -13.62 -11.19
N LEU A 171 -0.27 -12.40 -10.73
CA LEU A 171 -1.15 -11.59 -9.87
C LEU A 171 -2.13 -10.72 -10.67
N GLY A 172 -2.17 -10.87 -12.01
CA GLY A 172 -3.09 -10.16 -12.88
C GLY A 172 -2.66 -8.74 -13.26
N ASP A 173 -1.39 -8.38 -13.08
CA ASP A 173 -0.90 -7.05 -13.43
C ASP A 173 -0.72 -6.92 -14.96
N PRO A 174 -1.43 -5.98 -15.62
CA PRO A 174 -1.39 -5.86 -17.08
C PRO A 174 -0.03 -5.38 -17.58
N ALA A 175 0.69 -4.56 -16.82
CA ALA A 175 2.04 -4.13 -17.20
C ALA A 175 3.04 -5.28 -17.05
N GLY A 176 2.89 -6.11 -16.01
CA GLY A 176 3.64 -7.37 -15.86
C GLY A 176 3.42 -8.33 -17.01
N GLN A 177 2.17 -8.54 -17.44
CA GLN A 177 1.82 -9.37 -18.59
C GLN A 177 2.44 -8.84 -19.89
N CYS A 178 2.30 -7.53 -20.14
CA CYS A 178 2.86 -6.89 -21.33
C CYS A 178 4.39 -7.02 -21.38
N ASN A 179 5.07 -6.68 -20.28
CA ASN A 179 6.53 -6.76 -20.20
C ASN A 179 7.04 -8.20 -20.30
N LEU A 180 6.28 -9.18 -19.77
CA LEU A 180 6.59 -10.59 -19.96
C LEU A 180 6.49 -11.00 -21.44
N GLY A 181 5.43 -10.59 -22.13
CA GLY A 181 5.27 -10.82 -23.57
C GLY A 181 6.42 -10.23 -24.37
N ILE A 182 6.78 -8.97 -24.12
CA ILE A 182 7.91 -8.29 -24.77
C ILE A 182 9.22 -9.04 -24.49
N SER A 183 9.43 -9.51 -23.26
CA SER A 183 10.67 -10.20 -22.89
C SER A 183 10.90 -11.51 -23.62
N TYR A 184 9.84 -12.17 -24.11
CA TYR A 184 9.96 -13.39 -24.92
C TYR A 184 10.17 -13.12 -26.41
N LEU A 185 9.96 -11.89 -26.87
CA LEU A 185 10.13 -11.50 -28.27
C LEU A 185 11.54 -10.95 -28.56
N GLN A 186 12.41 -10.81 -27.55
CA GLN A 186 13.65 -10.02 -27.61
C GLN A 186 14.91 -10.78 -27.22
#